data_AF-A0AB35N303-F1
#
_entry.id   AF-A0AB35N303-F1
#
_cell.length_a   1.000
_cell.length_b   1.000
_cell.length_c   1.000
_cell.angle_alpha   90.00
_cell.angle_beta   90.00
_cell.angle_gamma   90.00
#
_symmetry.space_group_name_H-M   'P 1'
#
loop_
_entity.id
_entity.type
_entity.pdbx_description
1 polymer ?
#
loop_
_entity_poly.entity_id
_entity_poly.type
_entity_poly.pdbx_seq_one_letter_code
_entity_poly.pdbx_strand_id
1 'polypeptide(L)'
;MFKLLRSLVSRFKNIPKFYQTLLVTFFACILAFGLIAILFHDSDSYFVGNLLPELIGFSLEGLFFVCLLSVYSFHAEKRKDQIKKEESKKLILGIVNDYTSHVGKVLQPSVTFNLSDYIMREAICSMIVAKHDQDESKKEEIYFLTKAFLPIFNQHVATAYQIDKEHAESWQHIVIYLNYLANNPESSEAWEAFVKAINELKEWDILQFGE
;
A
#
# COMPACT_ATOMS: atom_id res chain seq x y z
N MET A 1 9.05 -17.00 -30.65
CA MET A 1 7.58 -17.11 -30.58
C MET A 1 7.10 -17.81 -29.29
N PHE A 2 7.56 -19.03 -28.97
CA PHE A 2 7.13 -19.79 -27.77
C PHE A 2 7.42 -19.11 -26.41
N LYS A 3 8.53 -18.39 -26.26
CA LYS A 3 8.86 -17.61 -25.03
C LYS A 3 7.91 -16.42 -24.79
N LEU A 4 7.47 -15.77 -25.87
CA LEU A 4 6.50 -14.66 -25.82
C LEU A 4 5.11 -15.17 -25.40
N LEU A 5 4.69 -16.32 -25.92
CA LEU A 5 3.46 -17.01 -25.52
C LEU A 5 3.49 -17.46 -24.05
N ARG A 6 4.61 -18.03 -23.58
CA ARG A 6 4.77 -18.39 -22.16
C ARG A 6 4.75 -17.18 -21.22
N SER A 7 5.39 -16.08 -21.63
CA SER A 7 5.36 -14.80 -20.90
C SER A 7 3.94 -14.25 -20.80
N LEU A 8 3.20 -14.21 -21.91
CA LEU A 8 1.78 -13.85 -21.94
C LEU A 8 0.95 -14.75 -21.01
N VAL A 9 1.05 -16.07 -21.13
CA VAL A 9 0.30 -17.04 -20.30
C VAL A 9 0.62 -16.88 -18.80
N SER A 10 1.88 -16.60 -18.45
CA SER A 10 2.25 -16.34 -17.06
C SER A 10 1.65 -15.04 -16.51
N ARG A 11 1.51 -14.01 -17.35
CA ARG A 11 0.80 -12.77 -17.01
C ARG A 11 -0.71 -13.00 -16.87
N PHE A 12 -1.31 -13.89 -17.66
CA PHE A 12 -2.72 -14.30 -17.56
C PHE A 12 -3.05 -15.06 -16.27
N LYS A 13 -2.06 -15.70 -15.62
CA LYS A 13 -2.26 -16.48 -14.39
C LYS A 13 -2.61 -15.62 -13.18
N ASN A 14 -2.18 -14.36 -13.18
CA ASN A 14 -2.45 -13.38 -12.11
C ASN A 14 -3.57 -12.40 -12.46
N ILE A 15 -4.30 -12.65 -13.54
CA ILE A 15 -5.44 -11.82 -13.92
C ILE A 15 -6.65 -12.22 -13.06
N PRO A 16 -7.43 -11.27 -12.54
CA PRO A 16 -8.65 -11.54 -11.79
C PRO A 16 -9.57 -12.54 -12.51
N LYS A 17 -10.19 -13.45 -11.74
CA LYS A 17 -11.06 -14.53 -12.24
C LYS A 17 -12.10 -14.05 -13.25
N PHE A 18 -12.60 -12.82 -13.09
CA PHE A 18 -13.52 -12.17 -14.01
C PHE A 18 -13.03 -12.17 -15.46
N TYR A 19 -11.77 -11.80 -15.70
CA TYR A 19 -11.24 -11.75 -17.07
C TYR A 19 -10.92 -13.13 -17.62
N GLN A 20 -10.59 -14.10 -16.76
CA GLN A 20 -10.44 -15.49 -17.18
C GLN A 20 -11.78 -16.04 -17.67
N THR A 21 -12.88 -15.76 -16.96
CA THR A 21 -14.23 -16.09 -17.39
C THR A 21 -14.58 -15.41 -18.71
N LEU A 22 -14.27 -14.12 -18.86
CA LEU A 22 -14.54 -13.37 -20.10
C LEU A 22 -13.80 -13.96 -21.31
N LEU A 23 -12.55 -14.37 -21.10
CA LEU A 23 -11.70 -14.97 -22.13
C LEU A 23 -12.14 -16.41 -22.49
N VAL A 24 -12.61 -17.20 -21.52
CA VAL A 24 -13.20 -18.53 -21.78
C VAL A 24 -14.51 -18.41 -22.57
N THR A 25 -15.41 -17.50 -22.16
CA THR A 25 -16.66 -17.23 -22.87
C THR A 25 -16.38 -16.77 -24.31
N PHE A 26 -15.33 -15.98 -24.52
CA PHE A 26 -14.89 -15.55 -25.85
C PHE A 26 -14.50 -16.73 -26.76
N PHE A 27 -13.61 -17.61 -26.29
CA PHE A 27 -13.22 -18.79 -27.07
C PHE A 27 -14.41 -19.71 -27.35
N ALA A 28 -15.33 -19.86 -26.40
CA ALA A 28 -16.55 -20.63 -26.60
C ALA A 28 -17.46 -20.01 -27.68
N CYS A 29 -17.64 -18.69 -27.70
CA CYS A 29 -18.43 -18.00 -28.72
C CYS A 29 -17.81 -18.10 -30.11
N ILE A 30 -16.49 -17.91 -30.25
CA ILE A 30 -15.80 -18.07 -31.54
C ILE A 30 -15.92 -19.50 -32.05
N LEU A 31 -15.76 -20.49 -31.17
CA LEU A 31 -15.84 -21.89 -31.54
C LEU A 31 -17.28 -22.25 -31.94
N ALA A 32 -18.29 -21.73 -31.26
CA ALA A 32 -19.69 -21.88 -31.64
C ALA A 32 -20.00 -21.23 -33.00
N PHE A 33 -19.58 -19.98 -33.24
CA PHE A 33 -19.80 -19.30 -34.52
C PHE A 33 -19.01 -19.96 -35.66
N GLY A 34 -17.79 -20.44 -35.41
CA GLY A 34 -16.99 -21.19 -36.37
C GLY A 34 -17.64 -22.53 -36.73
N LEU A 35 -18.19 -23.26 -35.75
CA LEU A 35 -18.95 -24.49 -36.01
C LEU A 35 -20.22 -24.22 -36.81
N ILE A 36 -20.96 -23.14 -36.52
CA ILE A 36 -22.13 -22.73 -37.30
C ILE A 36 -21.72 -22.40 -38.74
N ALA A 37 -20.63 -21.65 -38.94
CA ALA A 37 -20.14 -21.33 -40.28
C ALA A 37 -19.74 -22.58 -41.08
N ILE A 38 -19.12 -23.57 -40.44
CA ILE A 38 -18.75 -24.85 -41.08
C ILE A 38 -19.99 -25.70 -41.41
N LEU A 39 -20.95 -25.79 -40.48
CA LEU A 39 -22.15 -26.62 -40.65
C LEU A 39 -23.10 -26.10 -41.73
N PHE A 40 -23.08 -24.79 -42.01
CA PHE A 40 -23.97 -24.13 -42.98
C PHE A 40 -23.24 -23.61 -44.23
N HIS A 41 -22.01 -24.07 -44.49
CA HIS A 41 -21.13 -23.59 -45.56
C HIS A 41 -21.73 -23.72 -46.99
N ASP A 42 -22.51 -24.78 -47.24
CA ASP A 42 -23.13 -25.05 -48.55
C ASP A 42 -24.50 -24.36 -48.75
N SER A 43 -24.97 -23.59 -47.78
CA SER A 43 -26.21 -22.83 -47.94
C SER A 43 -25.89 -21.48 -48.59
N ASP A 44 -26.42 -21.24 -49.80
CA ASP A 44 -26.45 -19.93 -50.50
C ASP A 44 -27.34 -18.91 -49.77
N SER A 45 -27.21 -18.85 -48.44
CA SER A 45 -28.01 -18.01 -47.58
C SER A 45 -27.26 -16.70 -47.33
N TYR A 46 -27.94 -15.59 -47.60
CA TYR A 46 -27.50 -14.22 -47.26
C TYR A 46 -26.99 -14.10 -45.81
N PHE A 47 -27.55 -14.94 -44.92
CA PHE A 47 -27.14 -15.06 -43.53
C PHE A 47 -25.68 -15.53 -43.36
N VAL A 48 -25.27 -16.61 -44.04
CA VAL A 48 -23.92 -17.17 -43.93
C VAL A 48 -22.91 -16.33 -44.75
N GLY A 49 -23.34 -15.79 -45.90
CA GLY A 49 -22.47 -15.03 -46.80
C GLY A 49 -22.12 -13.60 -46.34
N ASN A 50 -23.04 -12.91 -45.64
CA ASN A 50 -22.84 -11.52 -45.22
C ASN A 50 -23.03 -11.29 -43.71
N LEU A 51 -24.19 -11.68 -43.15
CA LEU A 51 -24.54 -11.29 -41.79
C LEU A 51 -23.66 -11.98 -40.72
N LEU A 52 -23.34 -13.25 -40.91
CA LEU A 52 -22.52 -14.03 -39.97
C LEU A 52 -21.07 -13.52 -39.92
N PRO A 53 -20.37 -13.26 -41.05
CA PRO A 53 -19.07 -12.59 -41.05
C PRO A 53 -19.08 -11.22 -40.37
N GLU A 54 -20.09 -10.38 -40.64
CA GLU A 54 -20.21 -9.06 -39.99
C GLU A 54 -20.43 -9.19 -38.48
N LEU A 55 -21.26 -10.13 -38.02
CA LEU A 55 -21.50 -10.39 -36.60
C LEU A 55 -20.23 -10.89 -35.90
N ILE A 56 -19.46 -11.76 -36.55
CA ILE A 56 -18.16 -12.23 -36.06
C ILE A 56 -17.19 -11.04 -35.97
N GLY A 57 -17.11 -10.20 -37.01
CA GLY A 57 -16.27 -9.00 -37.03
C GLY A 57 -16.63 -8.03 -35.90
N PHE A 58 -17.90 -7.68 -35.77
CA PHE A 58 -18.41 -6.82 -34.70
C PHE A 58 -18.11 -7.38 -33.30
N SER A 59 -18.30 -8.70 -33.13
CA SER A 59 -17.99 -9.38 -31.86
C SER A 59 -16.49 -9.33 -31.55
N LEU A 60 -15.64 -9.60 -32.53
CA LEU A 60 -14.18 -9.55 -32.38
C LEU A 60 -13.69 -8.13 -32.04
N GLU A 61 -14.22 -7.12 -32.71
CA GLU A 61 -13.87 -5.71 -32.44
C GLU A 61 -14.33 -5.28 -31.05
N GLY A 62 -15.58 -5.54 -30.69
CA GLY A 62 -16.10 -5.22 -29.35
C GLY A 62 -15.29 -5.89 -28.24
N LEU A 63 -14.91 -7.15 -28.43
CA LEU A 63 -14.09 -7.89 -27.47
C LEU A 63 -12.64 -7.42 -27.43
N PHE A 64 -12.07 -7.00 -28.55
CA PHE A 64 -10.76 -6.35 -28.58
C PHE A 64 -10.77 -5.08 -27.72
N PHE A 65 -11.78 -4.23 -27.87
CA PHE A 65 -11.93 -3.03 -27.04
C PHE A 65 -12.14 -3.36 -25.56
N VAL A 66 -13.00 -4.34 -25.24
CA VAL A 66 -13.22 -4.77 -23.85
C VAL A 66 -11.93 -5.29 -23.23
N CYS A 67 -11.16 -6.13 -23.92
CA CYS A 67 -9.88 -6.62 -23.44
C CYS A 67 -8.86 -5.49 -23.26
N LEU A 68 -8.76 -4.58 -24.23
CA LEU A 68 -7.82 -3.47 -24.19
C LEU A 68 -8.13 -2.51 -23.03
N LEU A 69 -9.39 -2.12 -22.88
CA LEU A 69 -9.85 -1.29 -21.76
C LEU A 69 -9.68 -2.00 -20.42
N SER A 70 -9.95 -3.30 -20.37
CA SER A 70 -9.75 -4.13 -19.17
C SER A 70 -8.30 -4.13 -18.70
N VAL A 71 -7.38 -4.41 -19.63
CA VAL A 71 -5.94 -4.41 -19.34
C VAL A 71 -5.48 -3.01 -18.94
N TYR A 72 -5.93 -1.97 -19.65
CA TYR A 72 -5.63 -0.59 -19.33
C TYR A 72 -6.11 -0.22 -17.92
N SER A 73 -7.37 -0.49 -17.59
CA SER A 73 -7.95 -0.21 -16.27
C SER A 73 -7.22 -0.94 -15.17
N PHE A 74 -6.88 -2.22 -15.36
CA PHE A 74 -6.09 -2.98 -14.38
C PHE A 74 -4.72 -2.36 -14.11
N HIS A 75 -4.01 -1.92 -15.16
CA HIS A 75 -2.71 -1.26 -14.98
C HIS A 75 -2.85 0.13 -14.37
N ALA A 76 -3.92 0.87 -14.71
CA ALA A 76 -4.20 2.19 -14.14
C ALA A 76 -4.53 2.08 -12.65
N GLU A 77 -5.36 1.12 -12.25
CA GLU A 77 -5.72 0.85 -10.86
C GLU A 77 -4.49 0.44 -10.05
N LYS A 78 -3.68 -0.50 -10.58
CA LYS A 78 -2.43 -0.91 -9.92
C LYS A 78 -1.47 0.27 -9.71
N ARG A 79 -1.35 1.17 -10.70
CA ARG A 79 -0.52 2.38 -10.53
C ARG A 79 -1.10 3.32 -9.49
N LYS A 80 -2.42 3.51 -9.46
CA LYS A 80 -3.09 4.34 -8.45
C LYS A 80 -2.86 3.77 -7.04
N ASP A 81 -2.97 2.45 -6.87
CA ASP A 81 -2.72 1.78 -5.59
C ASP A 81 -1.26 1.95 -5.14
N GLN A 82 -0.31 1.83 -6.08
CA GLN A 82 1.12 2.07 -5.79
C GLN A 82 1.38 3.52 -5.36
N ILE A 83 0.84 4.49 -6.10
CA ILE A 83 0.97 5.92 -5.76
C ILE A 83 0.36 6.19 -4.38
N LYS A 84 -0.84 5.66 -4.12
CA LYS A 84 -1.51 5.81 -2.82
C LYS A 84 -0.71 5.19 -1.68
N LYS A 85 -0.09 4.04 -1.89
CA LYS A 85 0.82 3.40 -0.92
C LYS A 85 2.04 4.30 -0.65
N GLU A 86 2.66 4.85 -1.68
CA GLU A 86 3.81 5.75 -1.53
C GLU A 86 3.45 7.07 -0.84
N GLU A 87 2.31 7.68 -1.18
CA GLU A 87 1.81 8.88 -0.52
C GLU A 87 1.49 8.61 0.95
N SER A 88 0.86 7.47 1.26
CA SER A 88 0.58 7.03 2.63
C SER A 88 1.88 6.85 3.43
N LYS A 89 2.90 6.22 2.84
CA LYS A 89 4.23 6.11 3.45
C LYS A 89 4.81 7.49 3.76
N LYS A 90 4.87 8.39 2.77
CA LYS A 90 5.40 9.75 2.95
C LYS A 90 4.69 10.52 4.05
N LEU A 91 3.37 10.40 4.12
CA LEU A 91 2.57 11.08 5.13
C LEU A 91 2.87 10.56 6.54
N ILE A 92 2.89 9.24 6.74
CA ILE A 92 3.24 8.69 8.06
C ILE A 92 4.67 9.08 8.45
N LEU A 93 5.62 9.03 7.50
CA LEU A 93 6.99 9.47 7.77
C LEU A 93 7.08 10.94 8.15
N GLY A 94 6.26 11.80 7.54
CA GLY A 94 6.13 13.19 7.95
C GLY A 94 5.73 13.31 9.42
N ILE A 95 4.75 12.53 9.87
CA ILE A 95 4.28 12.51 11.27
C ILE A 95 5.39 12.02 12.20
N VAL A 96 6.05 10.93 11.87
CA VAL A 96 7.16 10.36 12.67
C VAL A 96 8.31 11.36 12.76
N ASN A 97 8.68 12.00 11.66
CA ASN A 97 9.74 13.01 11.62
C ASN A 97 9.40 14.22 12.49
N ASP A 98 8.17 14.71 12.40
CA ASP A 98 7.73 15.86 13.18
C ASP A 98 7.75 15.53 14.68
N TYR A 99 7.19 14.38 15.06
CA TYR A 99 7.18 13.95 16.45
C TYR A 99 8.59 13.73 17.02
N THR A 100 9.45 12.98 16.32
CA THR A 100 10.83 12.70 16.76
C THR A 100 11.68 13.98 16.81
N SER A 101 11.43 14.96 15.93
CA SER A 101 12.03 16.29 16.01
C SER A 101 11.71 17.02 17.29
N HIS A 102 10.43 17.06 17.66
CA HIS A 102 9.97 17.73 18.86
C HIS A 102 10.56 17.06 20.11
N VAL A 103 10.51 15.74 20.20
CA VAL A 103 11.14 14.98 21.29
C VAL A 103 12.66 15.19 21.31
N GLY A 104 13.31 15.17 20.16
CA GLY A 104 14.75 15.40 20.03
C GLY A 104 15.19 16.78 20.53
N LYS A 105 14.40 17.83 20.26
CA LYS A 105 14.65 19.19 20.78
C LYS A 105 14.54 19.29 22.30
N VAL A 106 13.60 18.58 22.92
CA VAL A 106 13.50 18.51 24.40
C VAL A 106 14.75 17.87 24.99
N LEU A 107 15.26 16.81 24.36
CA LEU A 107 16.44 16.11 24.85
C LEU A 107 17.74 16.88 24.57
N GLN A 108 17.86 17.54 23.42
CA GLN A 108 19.03 18.29 22.99
C GLN A 108 18.66 19.59 22.25
N PRO A 109 18.38 20.68 23.01
CA PRO A 109 17.94 21.96 22.43
C PRO A 109 18.97 22.63 21.52
N SER A 110 20.26 22.33 21.71
CA SER A 110 21.37 22.93 20.97
C SER A 110 21.64 22.28 19.60
N VAL A 111 20.99 21.17 19.27
CA VAL A 111 21.20 20.43 18.03
C VAL A 111 20.09 20.77 17.03
N THR A 112 20.49 21.19 15.82
CA THR A 112 19.54 21.35 14.71
C THR A 112 19.41 20.02 13.99
N PHE A 113 18.23 19.41 14.02
CA PHE A 113 17.98 18.13 13.37
C PHE A 113 17.52 18.33 11.91
N ASN A 114 18.32 17.86 10.94
CA ASN A 114 17.89 17.68 9.56
C ASN A 114 17.22 16.30 9.43
N LEU A 115 15.91 16.27 9.67
CA LEU A 115 15.12 15.04 9.86
C LEU A 115 14.73 14.35 8.54
N SER A 116 15.15 14.92 7.42
CA SER A 116 15.07 14.29 6.11
C SER A 116 16.03 13.10 5.99
N ASP A 117 17.06 13.08 6.85
CA ASP A 117 18.06 12.02 6.90
C ASP A 117 17.66 10.94 7.91
N TYR A 118 17.48 9.71 7.40
CA TYR A 118 17.22 8.53 8.21
C TYR A 118 18.24 8.33 9.34
N ILE A 119 19.52 8.57 9.06
CA ILE A 119 20.61 8.38 10.04
C ILE A 119 20.41 9.29 11.24
N MET A 120 19.96 10.52 10.99
CA MET A 120 19.75 11.51 12.04
C MET A 120 18.53 11.17 12.91
N ARG A 121 17.47 10.63 12.31
CA ARG A 121 16.30 10.15 13.05
C ARG A 121 16.61 8.90 13.87
N GLU A 122 17.33 7.92 13.31
CA GLU A 122 17.79 6.75 14.06
C GLU A 122 18.66 7.17 15.26
N ALA A 123 19.56 8.15 15.06
CA ALA A 123 20.36 8.70 16.14
C ALA A 123 19.48 9.34 17.23
N ILE A 124 18.44 10.09 16.88
CA ILE A 124 17.48 10.66 17.85
C ILE A 124 16.77 9.55 18.62
N CYS A 125 16.19 8.57 17.94
CA CYS A 125 15.53 7.44 18.58
C CYS A 125 16.48 6.71 19.53
N SER A 126 17.70 6.44 19.09
CA SER A 126 18.72 5.78 19.92
C SER A 126 19.15 6.64 21.11
N MET A 127 19.21 7.96 20.95
CA MET A 127 19.47 8.90 22.05
C MET A 127 18.33 8.97 23.06
N ILE A 128 17.07 8.90 22.62
CA ILE A 128 15.89 8.83 23.50
C ILE A 128 15.96 7.57 24.35
N VAL A 129 16.29 6.43 23.74
CA VAL A 129 16.43 5.14 24.43
C VAL A 129 17.63 5.14 25.38
N ALA A 130 18.77 5.71 24.97
CA ALA A 130 20.00 5.70 25.76
C ALA A 130 20.02 6.73 26.91
N LYS A 131 19.34 7.88 26.77
CA LYS A 131 19.26 8.94 27.79
C LYS A 131 18.04 8.81 28.71
N HIS A 132 17.57 7.57 28.91
CA HIS A 132 16.37 7.17 29.63
C HIS A 132 16.17 7.84 31.02
N ASP A 133 17.25 8.26 31.71
CA ASP A 133 17.22 8.17 33.18
C ASP A 133 17.66 9.40 33.98
N GLN A 134 17.70 10.62 33.42
CA GLN A 134 18.33 11.73 34.16
C GLN A 134 17.53 13.01 34.38
N ASP A 135 16.29 13.13 33.88
CA ASP A 135 15.57 14.40 34.03
C ASP A 135 14.04 14.24 34.02
N GLU A 136 13.42 14.30 35.19
CA GLU A 136 11.95 14.26 35.36
C GLU A 136 11.26 15.42 34.63
N SER A 137 11.89 16.60 34.57
CA SER A 137 11.30 17.75 33.84
C SER A 137 11.17 17.48 32.34
N LYS A 138 12.12 16.74 31.76
CA LYS A 138 12.05 16.35 30.33
C LYS A 138 11.03 15.26 30.08
N LYS A 139 10.86 14.32 31.01
CA LYS A 139 9.82 13.29 30.91
C LYS A 139 8.43 13.93 30.90
N GLU A 140 8.21 14.92 31.77
CA GLU A 140 6.96 15.69 31.82
C GLU A 140 6.69 16.44 30.50
N GLU A 141 7.70 17.11 29.94
CA GLU A 141 7.57 17.81 28.65
C GLU A 141 7.28 16.83 27.49
N ILE A 142 7.95 15.69 27.45
CA ILE A 142 7.71 14.62 26.46
C ILE A 142 6.30 14.04 26.62
N TYR A 143 5.80 13.90 27.84
CA TYR A 143 4.42 13.49 28.08
C TYR A 143 3.43 14.49 27.47
N PHE A 144 3.60 15.80 27.73
CA PHE A 144 2.72 16.83 27.17
C PHE A 144 2.79 16.86 25.64
N LEU A 145 3.98 16.74 25.05
CA LEU A 145 4.15 16.61 23.61
C LEU A 145 3.45 15.37 23.06
N THR A 146 3.62 14.22 23.71
CA THR A 146 2.97 12.97 23.30
C THR A 146 1.46 13.10 23.33
N LYS A 147 0.91 13.70 24.39
CA LYS A 147 -0.52 13.95 24.52
C LYS A 147 -1.05 14.88 23.42
N ALA A 148 -0.27 15.87 23.01
CA ALA A 148 -0.62 16.77 21.92
C ALA A 148 -0.61 16.09 20.54
N PHE A 149 0.36 15.20 20.30
CA PHE A 149 0.50 14.48 19.02
C PHE A 149 -0.40 13.24 18.91
N LEU A 150 -0.84 12.67 20.04
CA LEU A 150 -1.62 11.43 20.07
C LEU A 150 -2.87 11.41 19.17
N PRO A 151 -3.67 12.49 19.07
CA PRO A 151 -4.80 12.53 18.12
C PRO A 151 -4.36 12.34 16.67
N ILE A 152 -3.20 12.89 16.28
CA ILE A 152 -2.63 12.74 14.94
C ILE A 152 -2.26 11.27 14.70
N PHE A 153 -1.58 10.63 15.66
CA PHE A 153 -1.25 9.21 15.55
C PHE A 153 -2.49 8.31 15.42
N ASN A 154 -3.51 8.55 16.25
CA ASN A 154 -4.78 7.81 16.21
C ASN A 154 -5.52 7.98 14.86
N GLN A 155 -5.55 9.19 14.29
CA GLN A 155 -6.24 9.46 13.03
C GLN A 155 -5.64 8.70 11.84
N HIS A 156 -4.34 8.37 11.90
CA HIS A 156 -3.59 7.80 10.78
C HIS A 156 -3.44 6.28 10.84
N VAL A 157 -4.15 5.59 11.74
CA VAL A 157 -4.21 4.11 11.76
C VAL A 157 -4.70 3.57 10.41
N ALA A 158 -5.77 4.15 9.86
CA ALA A 158 -6.30 3.74 8.55
C ALA A 158 -5.32 3.99 7.40
N THR A 159 -4.44 4.99 7.53
CA THR A 159 -3.39 5.28 6.53
C THR A 159 -2.31 4.21 6.56
N ALA A 160 -1.90 3.72 7.74
CA ALA A 160 -0.94 2.62 7.85
C ALA A 160 -1.45 1.33 7.17
N TYR A 161 -2.74 1.03 7.27
CA TYR A 161 -3.38 -0.09 6.57
C TYR A 161 -3.36 0.01 5.04
N GLN A 162 -3.18 1.21 4.48
CA GLN A 162 -3.07 1.40 3.03
C GLN A 162 -1.66 1.06 2.51
N ILE A 163 -0.69 0.88 3.41
CA ILE A 163 0.69 0.55 3.07
C ILE A 163 0.82 -0.96 2.92
N ASP A 164 0.77 -1.69 4.03
CA ASP A 164 0.71 -3.15 4.11
C ASP A 164 0.44 -3.56 5.56
N LYS A 165 0.37 -4.87 5.78
CA LYS A 165 0.04 -5.46 7.08
C LYS A 165 1.10 -5.14 8.14
N GLU A 166 2.38 -5.25 7.83
CA GLU A 166 3.47 -5.07 8.79
C GLU A 166 3.53 -3.62 9.28
N HIS A 167 3.42 -2.64 8.36
CA HIS A 167 3.35 -1.22 8.72
C HIS A 167 2.12 -0.91 9.58
N ALA A 168 0.97 -1.55 9.30
CA ALA A 168 -0.25 -1.37 10.08
C ALA A 168 -0.13 -1.92 11.51
N GLU A 169 0.43 -3.12 11.67
CA GLU A 169 0.65 -3.74 12.99
C GLU A 169 1.62 -2.91 13.84
N SER A 170 2.77 -2.50 13.29
CA SER A 170 3.72 -1.66 14.02
C SER A 170 3.14 -0.28 14.35
N TRP A 171 2.38 0.35 13.44
CA TRP A 171 1.69 1.62 13.73
C TRP A 171 0.68 1.47 14.87
N GLN A 172 -0.07 0.37 14.92
CA GLN A 172 -0.98 0.10 16.04
C GLN A 172 -0.23 -0.06 17.36
N HIS A 173 0.91 -0.75 17.38
CA HIS A 173 1.73 -0.87 18.59
C HIS A 173 2.21 0.49 19.08
N ILE A 174 2.74 1.33 18.18
CA ILE A 174 3.14 2.70 18.49
C ILE A 174 1.97 3.46 19.13
N VAL A 175 0.81 3.44 18.49
CA VAL A 175 -0.41 4.11 18.99
C VAL A 175 -0.81 3.58 20.37
N ILE A 176 -0.79 2.27 20.60
CA ILE A 176 -1.11 1.66 21.90
C ILE A 176 -0.15 2.16 22.98
N TYR A 177 1.15 2.13 22.71
CA TYR A 177 2.17 2.55 23.67
C TYR A 177 2.10 4.05 23.98
N LEU A 178 1.89 4.91 22.97
CA LEU A 178 1.72 6.35 23.18
C LEU A 178 0.42 6.67 23.94
N ASN A 179 -0.67 5.94 23.67
CA ASN A 179 -1.91 6.04 24.46
C ASN A 179 -1.66 5.63 25.92
N TYR A 180 -0.86 4.58 26.17
CA TYR A 180 -0.56 4.15 27.54
C TYR A 180 0.20 5.24 28.31
N LEU A 181 1.25 5.83 27.70
CA LEU A 181 1.98 6.96 28.28
C LEU A 181 1.04 8.15 28.57
N ALA A 182 0.21 8.52 27.61
CA ALA A 182 -0.64 9.71 27.72
C ALA A 182 -1.79 9.56 28.75
N ASN A 183 -2.25 8.34 29.01
CA ASN A 183 -3.35 8.07 29.94
C ASN A 183 -2.89 7.67 31.34
N ASN A 184 -1.66 7.16 31.50
CA ASN A 184 -1.14 6.67 32.78
C ASN A 184 0.24 7.26 33.13
N PRO A 185 0.43 8.59 33.11
CA PRO A 185 1.77 9.21 33.22
C PRO A 185 2.52 8.91 34.52
N GLU A 186 1.80 8.64 35.62
CA GLU A 186 2.40 8.35 36.93
C GLU A 186 2.82 6.88 37.08
N SER A 187 2.45 6.01 36.13
CA SER A 187 2.87 4.61 36.14
C SER A 187 4.37 4.50 35.85
N SER A 188 5.08 3.69 36.65
CA SER A 188 6.48 3.36 36.38
C SER A 188 6.68 2.71 35.00
N GLU A 189 5.64 2.07 34.46
CA GLU A 189 5.66 1.42 33.15
C GLU A 189 5.38 2.40 31.99
N ALA A 190 4.88 3.62 32.27
CA ALA A 190 4.46 4.57 31.24
C ALA A 190 5.64 4.98 30.35
N TRP A 191 6.77 5.23 30.99
CA TRP A 191 8.01 5.57 30.30
C TRP A 191 8.59 4.36 29.55
N GLU A 192 8.50 3.15 30.11
CA GLU A 192 8.90 1.94 29.40
C GLU A 192 8.05 1.71 28.14
N ALA A 193 6.74 1.97 28.21
CA ALA A 193 5.87 1.92 27.04
C ALA A 193 6.28 2.96 25.99
N PHE A 194 6.58 4.18 26.41
CA PHE A 194 7.12 5.20 25.50
C PHE A 194 8.42 4.75 24.82
N VAL A 195 9.37 4.18 25.57
CA VAL A 195 10.60 3.62 25.01
C VAL A 195 10.29 2.51 23.98
N LYS A 196 9.32 1.63 24.25
CA LYS A 196 8.84 0.64 23.27
C LYS A 196 8.28 1.30 22.01
N ALA A 197 7.50 2.38 22.14
CA ALA A 197 7.00 3.14 21.00
C ALA A 197 8.14 3.71 20.13
N ILE A 198 9.17 4.26 20.77
CA ILE A 198 10.33 4.81 20.06
C ILE A 198 11.15 3.72 19.36
N ASN A 199 11.27 2.54 19.96
CA ASN A 199 11.93 1.39 19.32
C ASN A 199 11.15 0.90 18.07
N GLU A 200 9.82 0.81 18.16
CA GLU A 200 8.98 0.49 17.01
C GLU A 200 9.11 1.55 15.89
N LEU A 201 9.17 2.84 16.26
CA LEU A 201 9.41 3.93 15.31
C LEU A 201 10.78 3.81 14.62
N LYS A 202 11.81 3.36 15.34
CA LYS A 202 13.13 3.07 14.77
C LYS A 202 13.06 1.94 13.73
N GLU A 203 12.31 0.89 14.01
CA GLU A 203 12.14 -0.25 13.10
C GLU A 203 11.27 0.11 11.88
N TRP A 204 10.33 1.05 12.03
CA TRP A 204 9.47 1.55 10.96
C TRP A 204 10.24 2.11 9.76
N ASP A 205 11.46 2.60 10.00
CA ASP A 205 12.35 3.05 8.94
C ASP A 205 13.06 1.90 8.21
N ILE A 206 13.31 0.78 8.86
CA ILE A 206 13.94 -0.40 8.24
C ILE A 206 12.94 -1.08 7.31
N LEU A 207 11.65 -1.08 7.67
CA LEU A 207 10.54 -1.54 6.83
C LEU A 207 10.43 -0.76 5.49
N GLN A 208 11.14 0.37 5.34
CA GLN A 208 11.22 1.11 4.08
C GLN A 208 12.05 0.41 3.00
N PHE A 209 13.02 -0.42 3.41
CA PHE A 209 13.99 -1.06 2.51
C PHE A 209 13.66 -2.52 2.15
N GLY A 210 12.44 -2.97 2.45
CA GLY A 210 11.93 -4.25 1.95
C GLY A 210 11.75 -4.22 0.44
N GLU A 211 12.66 -4.89 -0.28
CA GLU A 211 12.61 -5.22 -1.71
C GLU A 211 11.29 -5.89 -2.13
#